data_AF-A0A358XRH6-F1
#
_entry.id   AF-A0A358XRH6-F1
#
_cell.length_a   1.000
_cell.length_b   1.000
_cell.length_c   1.000
_cell.angle_alpha   90.00
_cell.angle_beta   90.00
_cell.angle_gamma   90.00
#
_symmetry.space_group_name_H-M   'P 1'
#
loop_
_entity.id
_entity.type
_entity.pdbx_description
1 polymer ?
#
loop_
_entity_poly.entity_id
_entity_poly.type
_entity_poly.pdbx_seq_one_letter_code
_entity_poly.pdbx_strand_id
1 'polypeptide(L)'
;YAPTADLTFVANELRKIQVPHGKVTWQIDRNVNTTNVCIANCKFCNFFRRPGHEDSYITDIESYKQKIEETFKYGGDQLLLQGGHHPDLGIEFYKNL
;
A
#
# COMPACT_ATOMS: atom_id res chain seq x y z
N TYR A 1 33.06 8.37 4.98
CA TYR A 1 32.02 7.74 4.14
C TYR A 1 32.30 6.24 4.13
N ALA A 2 31.33 5.40 4.47
CA ALA A 2 31.52 3.95 4.39
C ALA A 2 31.29 3.49 2.94
N PRO A 3 32.14 2.61 2.38
CA PRO A 3 31.91 2.02 1.06
C PRO A 3 30.57 1.27 0.99
N THR A 4 29.88 1.35 -0.16
CA THR A 4 28.61 0.63 -0.37
C THR A 4 28.75 -0.87 -0.14
N ALA A 5 29.88 -1.47 -0.53
CA ALA A 5 30.15 -2.89 -0.32
C ALA A 5 30.16 -3.26 1.17
N ASP A 6 30.78 -2.44 2.01
CA ASP A 6 30.83 -2.65 3.46
C ASP A 6 29.43 -2.54 4.08
N LEU A 7 28.63 -1.57 3.61
CA LEU A 7 27.23 -1.41 4.04
C LEU A 7 26.37 -2.62 3.64
N THR A 8 26.50 -3.12 2.41
CA THR A 8 25.79 -4.31 1.94
C THR A 8 26.18 -5.54 2.73
N PHE A 9 27.48 -5.71 3.00
CA PHE A 9 27.99 -6.83 3.80
C PHE A 9 27.37 -6.82 5.20
N VAL A 10 27.50 -5.71 5.92
CA VAL A 10 26.96 -5.57 7.29
C VAL A 10 25.44 -5.78 7.31
N ALA A 11 24.70 -5.20 6.35
CA ALA A 11 23.25 -5.39 6.26
C ALA A 11 22.86 -6.87 6.06
N ASN A 12 23.60 -7.61 5.23
CA ASN A 12 23.36 -9.04 5.02
C ASN A 12 23.68 -9.88 6.26
N GLU A 13 24.76 -9.57 7.00
CA GLU A 13 25.07 -10.24 8.26
C GLU A 13 24.00 -9.99 9.32
N LEU A 14 23.52 -8.75 9.46
CA LEU A 14 22.39 -8.44 10.34
C LEU A 14 21.11 -9.17 9.94
N ARG A 15 20.80 -9.26 8.64
CA ARG A 15 19.67 -10.05 8.13
C ARG A 15 19.79 -11.53 8.50
N LYS A 16 20.99 -12.12 8.45
CA LYS A 16 21.21 -13.52 8.87
C LYS A 16 20.97 -13.71 10.37
N ILE A 17 21.32 -12.73 11.20
CA ILE A 17 21.02 -12.78 12.64
C ILE A 17 19.51 -12.75 12.88
N GLN A 18 18.77 -11.87 12.20
CA GLN A 18 17.32 -11.72 12.40
C GLN A 18 16.49 -12.83 11.72
N VAL A 19 16.99 -13.40 10.63
CA VAL A 19 16.33 -14.48 9.86
C VAL A 19 17.28 -15.69 9.79
N PRO A 20 17.54 -16.36 10.92
CA PRO A 20 18.59 -17.39 11.01
C PRO A 20 18.30 -18.63 10.15
N HIS A 21 17.03 -18.91 9.87
CA HIS A 21 16.62 -20.00 8.98
C HIS A 21 16.82 -19.66 7.48
N GLY A 22 17.18 -18.42 7.15
CA GLY A 22 17.50 -18.00 5.77
C GLY A 22 16.34 -18.07 4.77
N LYS A 23 15.09 -18.26 5.22
CA LYS A 23 13.93 -18.37 4.33
C LYS A 23 13.54 -16.98 3.84
N VAL A 24 13.35 -16.87 2.53
CA VAL A 24 12.74 -15.70 1.90
C VAL A 24 11.25 -16.00 1.77
N THR A 25 10.41 -15.10 2.29
CA THR A 25 8.95 -15.20 2.20
C THR A 25 8.43 -14.25 1.12
N TRP A 26 7.21 -14.53 0.67
CA TRP A 26 6.47 -13.67 -0.24
C TRP A 26 4.99 -13.69 0.17
N GLN A 27 4.24 -12.70 -0.28
CA GLN A 27 2.81 -12.55 -0.06
C GLN A 27 2.16 -12.15 -1.38
N ILE A 28 1.08 -12.83 -1.78
CA ILE A 28 0.20 -12.30 -2.82
C ILE A 28 -0.85 -11.45 -2.10
N ASP A 29 -0.75 -10.14 -2.29
CA ASP A 29 -1.71 -9.19 -1.78
C ASP A 29 -2.30 -8.37 -2.92
N ARG A 30 -3.35 -7.61 -2.58
CA ARG A 30 -3.92 -6.62 -3.48
C ARG A 30 -3.93 -5.26 -2.83
N ASN A 31 -3.26 -4.32 -3.50
CA ASN A 31 -3.41 -2.91 -3.21
C ASN A 31 -4.79 -2.42 -3.68
N VAL A 32 -5.59 -1.92 -2.76
CA VAL A 32 -6.87 -1.30 -3.07
C VAL A 32 -6.92 0.08 -2.44
N ASN A 33 -7.17 1.09 -3.27
CA ASN A 33 -7.21 2.46 -2.79
C ASN A 33 -8.60 2.85 -2.28
N THR A 34 -8.68 3.61 -1.18
CA THR A 34 -9.94 4.22 -0.70
C THR A 34 -10.36 5.40 -1.56
N THR A 35 -9.39 6.25 -1.92
CA THR A 35 -9.57 7.44 -2.76
C THR A 35 -8.22 7.89 -3.31
N ASN A 36 -8.20 8.60 -4.42
CA ASN A 36 -7.02 9.35 -4.89
C ASN A 36 -7.01 10.82 -4.43
N VAL A 37 -8.08 11.30 -3.79
CA VAL A 37 -8.19 12.66 -3.25
C VAL A 37 -7.32 12.81 -2.01
N CYS A 38 -6.46 13.82 -2.00
CA CYS A 38 -5.53 14.02 -0.90
C CYS A 38 -5.25 15.52 -0.68
N ILE A 39 -4.90 15.90 0.55
CA ILE A 39 -4.51 17.28 0.90
C ILE A 39 -3.00 17.45 1.12
N ALA A 40 -2.21 16.37 1.17
CA ALA A 40 -0.77 16.46 1.44
C ALA A 40 0.05 17.06 0.28
N ASN A 41 -0.42 16.90 -0.96
CA ASN A 41 0.19 17.49 -2.16
C ASN A 41 1.69 17.17 -2.34
N CYS A 42 2.06 15.90 -2.15
CA CYS A 42 3.43 15.42 -2.31
C CYS A 42 3.89 15.54 -3.78
N LYS A 43 4.96 16.29 -4.05
CA LYS A 43 5.48 16.56 -5.41
C LYS A 43 5.87 15.32 -6.22
N PHE A 44 6.17 14.21 -5.55
CA PHE A 44 6.58 12.95 -6.18
C PHE A 44 5.41 11.97 -6.39
N CYS A 45 4.22 12.27 -5.86
CA CYS A 45 3.09 11.34 -5.87
C CYS A 45 2.26 11.49 -7.15
N ASN A 46 2.40 10.56 -8.09
CA ASN A 46 1.58 10.53 -9.32
C ASN A 46 0.10 10.16 -9.07
N PHE A 47 -0.18 9.50 -7.94
CA PHE A 47 -1.52 9.04 -7.58
C PHE A 47 -2.44 10.18 -7.10
N PHE A 48 -1.86 11.23 -6.51
CA PHE A 48 -2.58 12.34 -5.90
C PHE A 48 -3.53 13.07 -6.87
N ARG A 49 -4.73 13.40 -6.38
CA ARG A 49 -5.60 14.43 -6.94
C ARG A 49 -6.03 15.40 -5.85
N ARG A 50 -6.10 16.70 -6.20
CA ARG A 50 -6.65 17.73 -5.30
C ARG A 50 -8.16 17.54 -5.15
N PRO A 51 -8.78 17.93 -4.03
CA PRO A 51 -10.23 17.92 -3.90
C PRO A 51 -10.92 18.65 -5.07
N GLY A 52 -11.94 18.01 -5.65
CA GLY A 52 -12.69 18.54 -6.80
C GLY A 52 -12.00 18.38 -8.16
N HIS A 53 -10.85 17.70 -8.25
CA HIS A 53 -10.27 17.35 -9.54
C HIS A 53 -11.18 16.39 -10.32
N GLU A 54 -11.22 16.48 -11.66
CA GLU A 54 -12.09 15.64 -12.51
C GLU A 54 -11.87 14.14 -12.32
N ASP A 55 -10.60 13.70 -12.24
CA ASP A 55 -10.24 12.31 -11.94
C ASP A 55 -10.45 11.86 -10.47
N SER A 56 -11.06 12.68 -9.61
CA SER A 56 -11.24 12.32 -8.19
C SER A 56 -12.21 11.16 -8.05
N TYR A 57 -11.89 10.18 -7.20
CA TYR A 57 -12.80 9.07 -6.90
C TYR A 57 -12.75 8.66 -5.44
N ILE A 58 -13.83 8.04 -4.98
CA ILE A 58 -13.86 7.21 -3.78
C ILE A 58 -14.27 5.81 -4.24
N THR A 59 -13.52 4.79 -3.85
CA THR A 59 -13.80 3.40 -4.25
C THR A 59 -15.02 2.91 -3.50
N ASP A 60 -16.01 2.43 -4.25
CA ASP A 60 -17.22 1.82 -3.69
C ASP A 60 -17.01 0.36 -3.28
N ILE A 61 -17.91 -0.17 -2.45
CA ILE A 61 -17.80 -1.53 -1.91
C ILE A 61 -17.90 -2.63 -2.99
N GLU A 62 -18.59 -2.41 -4.10
CA GLU A 62 -18.68 -3.41 -5.18
C GLU A 62 -17.34 -3.50 -5.93
N SER A 63 -16.67 -2.37 -6.15
CA SER A 63 -15.29 -2.32 -6.64
C SER A 63 -14.32 -3.07 -5.71
N TYR A 64 -14.50 -2.96 -4.39
CA TYR A 64 -13.72 -3.75 -3.42
C TYR A 64 -13.98 -5.25 -3.56
N LYS A 65 -15.26 -5.67 -3.57
CA LYS A 65 -15.64 -7.08 -3.70
C LYS A 65 -15.04 -7.72 -4.95
N GLN A 66 -15.13 -7.05 -6.10
CA GLN A 66 -14.52 -7.57 -7.33
C GLN A 66 -13.01 -7.80 -7.16
N LYS A 67 -12.29 -6.82 -6.60
CA LYS A 67 -10.84 -6.94 -6.39
C LYS A 67 -10.49 -8.04 -5.39
N ILE A 68 -11.32 -8.24 -4.36
CA ILE A 68 -11.17 -9.32 -3.38
C ILE A 68 -11.33 -10.69 -4.04
N GLU A 69 -12.39 -10.89 -4.82
CA GLU A 69 -12.62 -12.13 -5.55
C GLU A 69 -11.47 -12.45 -6.52
N GLU A 70 -10.98 -11.45 -7.24
CA GLU A 70 -9.79 -11.63 -8.08
C GLU A 70 -8.55 -12.00 -7.26
N THR A 71 -8.38 -11.44 -6.06
CA THR A 71 -7.23 -11.73 -5.19
C THR A 71 -7.25 -13.19 -4.74
N PHE A 72 -8.41 -13.69 -4.31
CA PHE A 72 -8.58 -15.10 -3.98
C PHE A 72 -8.34 -16.00 -5.19
N LYS A 73 -8.80 -15.62 -6.38
CA LYS A 73 -8.55 -16.37 -7.62
C LYS A 73 -7.05 -16.54 -7.92
N TYR A 74 -6.21 -15.58 -7.53
CA TYR A 74 -4.76 -15.66 -7.70
C TYR A 74 -4.02 -16.28 -6.49
N GLY A 75 -4.75 -16.77 -5.48
CA GLY A 75 -4.17 -17.39 -4.29
C GLY A 75 -3.65 -16.39 -3.26
N GLY A 76 -4.06 -15.12 -3.35
CA GLY A 76 -3.81 -14.12 -2.32
C GLY A 76 -4.87 -14.13 -1.23
N ASP A 77 -4.49 -13.71 -0.03
CA ASP A 77 -5.35 -13.65 1.16
C ASP A 77 -5.20 -12.33 1.95
N GLN A 78 -4.43 -11.37 1.42
CA GLN A 78 -4.21 -10.07 2.04
C GLN A 78 -4.68 -8.92 1.14
N LEU A 79 -5.33 -7.94 1.75
CA LEU A 79 -5.60 -6.64 1.16
C LEU A 79 -4.73 -5.58 1.81
N LEU A 80 -4.20 -4.68 0.99
CA LEU A 80 -3.49 -3.49 1.45
C LEU A 80 -4.35 -2.26 1.11
N LEU A 81 -4.98 -1.70 2.14
CA LEU A 81 -5.79 -0.48 2.01
C LEU A 81 -4.89 0.75 2.06
N GLN A 82 -4.86 1.51 0.97
CA GLN A 82 -4.09 2.75 0.85
C GLN A 82 -4.99 3.86 0.30
N GLY A 83 -4.53 5.10 0.30
CA GLY A 83 -5.32 6.16 -0.31
C GLY A 83 -4.78 7.54 0.00
N GLY A 84 -5.41 8.51 -0.62
CA GLY A 84 -5.20 9.90 -0.29
C GLY A 84 -5.80 10.30 1.06
N HIS A 85 -5.27 11.37 1.64
CA HIS A 85 -5.82 12.00 2.84
C HIS A 85 -7.03 12.86 2.46
N HIS A 86 -8.18 12.22 2.24
CA HIS A 86 -9.43 12.91 1.90
C HIS A 86 -9.92 13.74 3.10
N PRO A 87 -10.21 15.06 2.93
CA PRO A 87 -10.61 15.91 4.06
C PRO A 87 -11.96 15.50 4.68
N ASP A 88 -12.88 14.98 3.86
CA ASP A 88 -14.24 14.61 4.31
C ASP A 88 -14.40 13.13 4.75
N LEU A 89 -13.39 12.26 4.56
CA LEU A 89 -13.48 10.85 4.98
C LEU A 89 -12.91 10.69 6.40
N GLY A 90 -13.80 10.81 7.38
CA GLY A 90 -13.49 10.58 8.79
C GLY A 90 -13.48 9.10 9.19
N ILE A 91 -13.28 8.84 10.48
CA ILE A 91 -13.19 7.47 11.04
C ILE A 91 -14.42 6.59 10.75
N GLU A 92 -15.62 7.17 10.68
CA GLU A 92 -16.84 6.41 10.39
C GLU A 92 -16.85 5.83 8.97
N PHE A 93 -16.20 6.47 7.99
CA PHE A 93 -16.02 5.88 6.68
C PHE A 93 -15.21 4.57 6.77
N TYR A 94 -14.06 4.61 7.45
CA TYR A 94 -13.17 3.46 7.57
C TYR A 94 -13.74 2.33 8.42
N LYS A 95 -14.59 2.64 9.41
CA LYS A 95 -15.26 1.61 10.23
C LYS A 95 -16.33 0.84 9.46
N ASN A 96 -16.93 1.46 8.45
CA ASN A 96 -18.01 0.89 7.66
C ASN A 96 -17.53 0.38 6.28
N LEU A 97 -16.22 0.42 6.04
CA LEU A 97 -15.56 -0.14 4.86
C LEU A 97 -15.30 -1.63 5.05
#